data_AF-A0AAU8L442-F1
#
_entry.id   AF-A0AAU8L442-F1
#
_cell.length_a   1.000
_cell.length_b   1.000
_cell.length_c   1.000
_cell.angle_alpha   90.00
_cell.angle_beta   90.00
_cell.angle_gamma   90.00
#
_symmetry.space_group_name_H-M   'P 1'
#
loop_
_entity.id
_entity.type
_entity.pdbx_description
1 polymer ?
#
loop_
_entity_poly.entity_id
_entity_poly.type
_entity_poly.pdbx_seq_one_letter_code
_entity_poly.pdbx_strand_id
1 'polypeptide(L)'
;MRACYGEALYTIPVNVEFGCPNREKDGSGGCSFCPEHGSRAAQIADAKSVEEQIQKALAFAKKRYNAQAFALYIQAYTGTFVSLIRQKETYAALLSLYPFRALHVGTRPDCLGEATLAYLSELNRTIDVVVELGVQSLHDVTLESLNRGHNAACSLDAIRRLRAKGLKTYAHLIVGLPNETPEMWRESVRGVVDEHIAGIKFHNLHVIKNTDLARQYAQEPFTLLNEYAYAEALIELLRYVPSSIPIVRLATDTPERELVAPKWHMAKGQFSEYVAQTMRYRGISQGDRIENQSAPKSVIPQKIDLKDGSTTFWNEMYRDYYHPKAGAYAQAQRLFLEKSCLKKRLEQGDVRLLEIGFGMGYNTLEALKVAQILRKHTLHVKAIDHDRLLLSQSAKVVSDALHVQLLESLLTDQRYEGDFTKVEFLNAEARYAMTRLDECFDVIFLDPFIESNNATLVTLEFFQNLRKRLKLDGILVASTALHVSQAGLTLAGFDVQIANDENSDIKGVVATLSKVSKSLHVKEPYRDPYGVWSDKMIESERQKVLTCKGKS
;
A
#
# COMPACT_ATOMS: atom_id res chain seq x y z
N MET A 1 -19.23 1.15 -12.74
CA MET A 1 -20.26 1.84 -11.94
C MET A 1 -20.75 3.14 -12.57
N ARG A 2 -19.97 4.23 -12.67
CA ARG A 2 -20.44 5.48 -13.32
C ARG A 2 -20.96 5.28 -14.74
N ALA A 3 -20.25 4.49 -15.54
CA ALA A 3 -20.68 4.14 -16.90
C ALA A 3 -22.03 3.40 -16.94
N CYS A 4 -22.41 2.69 -15.87
CA CYS A 4 -23.66 1.92 -15.81
C CYS A 4 -24.85 2.76 -15.33
N TYR A 5 -24.64 3.67 -14.37
CA TYR A 5 -25.73 4.41 -13.71
C TYR A 5 -25.75 5.91 -13.99
N GLY A 6 -24.83 6.42 -14.82
CA GLY A 6 -24.65 7.85 -15.12
C GLY A 6 -23.95 8.66 -14.02
N GLU A 7 -23.85 8.10 -12.81
CA GLU A 7 -23.27 8.76 -11.62
C GLU A 7 -22.68 7.74 -10.64
N ALA A 8 -22.05 8.21 -9.55
CA ALA A 8 -21.50 7.32 -8.53
C ALA A 8 -22.63 6.72 -7.68
N LEU A 9 -22.68 5.38 -7.62
CA LEU A 9 -23.66 4.64 -6.81
C LEU A 9 -23.08 4.35 -5.43
N TYR A 10 -23.75 4.81 -4.37
CA TYR A 10 -23.33 4.59 -2.99
C TYR A 10 -24.17 3.49 -2.33
N THR A 11 -23.53 2.56 -1.64
CA THR A 11 -24.21 1.46 -0.94
C THR A 11 -24.72 1.91 0.43
N ILE A 12 -26.00 1.64 0.70
CA ILE A 12 -26.69 1.89 1.97
C ILE A 12 -26.85 0.56 2.71
N PRO A 13 -25.98 0.24 3.68
CA PRO A 13 -26.06 -1.03 4.38
C PRO A 13 -27.27 -1.08 5.31
N VAL A 14 -27.94 -2.22 5.35
CA VAL A 14 -29.05 -2.53 6.25
C VAL A 14 -28.94 -3.95 6.78
N ASN A 15 -29.01 -4.09 8.10
CA ASN A 15 -29.07 -5.38 8.77
C ASN A 15 -30.54 -5.75 9.02
N VAL A 16 -30.93 -6.92 8.51
CA VAL A 16 -32.30 -7.47 8.58
C VAL A 16 -32.42 -8.65 9.56
N GLU A 17 -31.35 -8.95 10.29
CA GLU A 17 -31.32 -9.94 11.39
C GLU A 17 -31.75 -11.37 10.98
N PHE A 18 -31.50 -11.76 9.73
CA PHE A 18 -31.74 -13.13 9.27
C PHE A 18 -30.77 -14.15 9.90
N GLY A 19 -29.66 -13.69 10.46
CA GLY A 19 -28.65 -14.56 11.07
C GLY A 19 -27.77 -15.27 10.03
N CYS A 20 -27.09 -16.32 10.47
CA CYS A 20 -26.16 -17.11 9.67
C CYS A 20 -26.36 -18.59 10.01
N PRO A 21 -26.39 -19.51 9.02
CA PRO A 21 -26.55 -20.95 9.29
C PRO A 21 -25.41 -21.55 10.11
N ASN A 22 -24.26 -20.88 10.15
CA ASN A 22 -23.08 -21.34 10.88
C ASN A 22 -22.95 -20.67 12.24
N ARG A 23 -23.97 -19.92 12.69
CA ARG A 23 -23.99 -19.26 14.01
C ARG A 23 -25.29 -19.62 14.70
N GLU A 24 -25.19 -20.01 15.97
CA GLU A 24 -26.34 -20.31 16.80
C GLU A 24 -27.07 -19.02 17.26
N LYS A 25 -28.31 -19.18 17.71
CA LYS A 25 -29.15 -18.04 18.14
C LYS A 25 -28.59 -17.32 19.37
N ASP A 26 -27.83 -18.01 20.20
CA ASP A 26 -27.16 -17.45 21.38
C ASP A 26 -25.84 -16.73 21.04
N GLY A 27 -25.47 -16.68 19.75
CA GLY A 27 -24.26 -16.05 19.26
C GLY A 27 -23.06 -16.98 19.16
N SER A 28 -23.14 -18.20 19.71
CA SER A 28 -22.05 -19.19 19.66
C SER A 28 -21.83 -19.76 18.25
N GLY A 29 -20.66 -20.36 18.04
CA GLY A 29 -20.21 -20.78 16.72
C GLY A 29 -19.85 -19.60 15.81
N GLY A 30 -19.99 -19.78 14.50
CA GLY A 30 -19.64 -18.81 13.49
C GLY A 30 -18.27 -19.05 12.86
N CYS A 31 -17.94 -18.24 11.87
CA CYS A 31 -16.57 -18.23 11.32
C CYS A 31 -15.64 -17.63 12.39
N SER A 32 -14.43 -18.17 12.52
CA SER A 32 -13.52 -17.83 13.61
C SER A 32 -13.13 -16.35 13.67
N PHE A 33 -13.17 -15.64 12.53
CA PHE A 33 -12.84 -14.22 12.40
C PHE A 33 -14.06 -13.27 12.49
N CYS A 34 -15.28 -13.81 12.48
CA CYS A 34 -16.50 -13.01 12.35
C CYS A 34 -17.02 -12.59 13.73
N PRO A 35 -17.21 -11.28 14.00
CA PRO A 35 -17.74 -10.81 15.27
C PRO A 35 -19.20 -11.25 15.45
N GLU A 36 -19.68 -11.21 16.69
CA GLU A 36 -21.05 -11.61 17.05
C GLU A 36 -22.10 -10.90 16.20
N HIS A 37 -21.94 -9.59 15.96
CA HIS A 37 -22.84 -8.76 15.15
C HIS A 37 -22.65 -8.91 13.62
N GLY A 38 -21.94 -9.94 13.14
CA GLY A 38 -21.83 -10.28 11.72
C GLY A 38 -21.12 -9.24 10.83
N SER A 39 -20.29 -8.39 11.44
CA SER A 39 -19.65 -7.25 10.78
C SER A 39 -20.64 -6.19 10.28
N ARG A 40 -21.72 -5.96 11.04
CA ARG A 40 -22.63 -4.80 10.87
C ARG A 40 -21.83 -3.51 10.68
N ALA A 41 -22.24 -2.69 9.71
CA ALA A 41 -21.54 -1.47 9.36
C ALA A 41 -21.58 -0.43 10.49
N ALA A 42 -20.45 0.23 10.77
CA ALA A 42 -20.29 1.12 11.92
C ALA A 42 -21.30 2.29 11.94
N GLN A 43 -21.62 2.85 10.77
CA GLN A 43 -22.54 3.99 10.62
C GLN A 43 -24.01 3.68 11.01
N ILE A 44 -24.37 2.40 11.11
CA ILE A 44 -25.71 1.96 11.50
C ILE A 44 -25.72 1.24 12.85
N ALA A 45 -24.60 1.22 13.59
CA ALA A 45 -24.46 0.43 14.81
C ALA A 45 -25.53 0.76 15.87
N ASP A 46 -25.83 2.04 16.06
CA ASP A 46 -26.75 2.52 17.11
C ASP A 46 -28.21 2.68 16.63
N ALA A 47 -28.54 2.22 15.43
CA ALA A 47 -29.90 2.34 14.87
C ALA A 47 -30.81 1.20 15.35
N LYS A 48 -32.06 1.54 15.70
CA LYS A 48 -33.03 0.66 16.36
C LYS A 48 -34.03 0.00 15.40
N SER A 49 -34.18 0.52 14.18
CA SER A 49 -35.04 -0.05 13.14
C SER A 49 -34.36 -0.01 11.77
N VAL A 50 -34.87 -0.77 10.79
CA VAL A 50 -34.34 -0.77 9.42
C VAL A 50 -34.53 0.58 8.71
N GLU A 51 -35.61 1.29 9.01
CA GLU A 51 -35.87 2.65 8.53
C GLU A 51 -34.83 3.63 9.05
N GLU A 52 -34.53 3.57 10.36
CA GLU A 52 -33.52 4.42 10.98
C GLU A 52 -32.12 4.13 10.42
N GLN A 53 -31.80 2.85 10.18
CA GLN A 53 -30.54 2.44 9.53
C GLN A 53 -30.39 3.11 8.16
N ILE A 54 -31.42 3.01 7.31
CA ILE A 54 -31.43 3.58 5.96
C ILE A 54 -31.34 5.11 6.02
N GLN A 55 -32.13 5.77 6.86
CA GLN A 55 -32.12 7.23 6.98
C GLN A 55 -30.77 7.76 7.44
N LYS A 56 -30.16 7.17 8.46
CA LYS A 56 -28.82 7.54 8.95
C LYS A 56 -27.75 7.37 7.88
N ALA A 57 -27.76 6.23 7.19
CA ALA A 57 -26.80 5.94 6.13
C ALA A 57 -26.95 6.87 4.91
N LEU A 58 -28.19 7.19 4.51
CA LEU A 58 -28.47 8.18 3.45
C LEU A 58 -27.99 9.58 3.85
N ALA A 59 -28.30 10.03 5.06
CA ALA A 59 -27.88 11.34 5.57
C ALA A 59 -26.36 11.46 5.61
N PHE A 60 -25.67 10.41 6.09
CA PHE A 60 -24.22 10.34 6.09
C PHE A 60 -23.64 10.42 4.67
N ALA A 61 -24.14 9.61 3.74
CA ALA A 61 -23.64 9.56 2.36
C ALA A 61 -23.86 10.88 1.61
N LYS A 62 -25.04 11.52 1.77
CA LYS A 62 -25.33 12.84 1.21
C LYS A 62 -24.41 13.92 1.78
N LYS A 63 -24.25 13.97 3.10
CA LYS A 63 -23.40 14.97 3.78
C LYS A 63 -21.92 14.81 3.43
N ARG A 64 -21.42 13.56 3.42
CA ARG A 64 -19.98 13.28 3.29
C ARG A 64 -19.50 13.25 1.85
N TYR A 65 -20.35 12.83 0.91
CA TYR A 65 -19.96 12.56 -0.47
C TYR A 65 -20.81 13.29 -1.52
N ASN A 66 -21.82 14.07 -1.10
CA ASN A 66 -22.82 14.65 -2.00
C ASN A 66 -23.50 13.60 -2.89
N ALA A 67 -23.73 12.41 -2.34
CA ALA A 67 -24.30 11.26 -3.04
C ALA A 67 -25.73 11.52 -3.52
N GLN A 68 -26.04 11.12 -4.77
CA GLN A 68 -27.36 11.33 -5.39
C GLN A 68 -28.04 9.99 -5.80
N ALA A 69 -27.27 8.94 -6.07
CA ALA A 69 -27.76 7.59 -6.34
C ALA A 69 -27.31 6.56 -5.29
N PHE A 70 -28.23 5.65 -4.97
CA PHE A 70 -28.05 4.69 -3.88
C PHE A 70 -28.42 3.27 -4.27
N ALA A 71 -27.64 2.31 -3.79
CA ALA A 71 -27.96 0.88 -3.78
C ALA A 71 -28.32 0.46 -2.36
N LEU A 72 -29.44 -0.23 -2.18
CA LEU A 72 -29.73 -0.88 -0.91
C LEU A 72 -28.79 -2.07 -0.75
N TYR A 73 -28.12 -2.22 0.38
CA TYR A 73 -27.20 -3.31 0.62
C TYR A 73 -27.58 -4.10 1.87
N ILE A 74 -28.10 -5.31 1.67
CA ILE A 74 -28.50 -6.19 2.77
C ILE A 74 -27.24 -6.85 3.35
N GLN A 75 -26.84 -6.36 4.53
CA GLN A 75 -25.68 -6.76 5.34
C GLN A 75 -25.95 -6.35 6.79
N ALA A 76 -25.83 -7.17 7.83
CA ALA A 76 -24.84 -8.22 8.07
C ALA A 76 -25.37 -9.65 7.95
N TYR A 77 -24.45 -10.62 8.09
CA TYR A 77 -24.70 -12.06 7.99
C TYR A 77 -25.10 -12.56 6.60
N THR A 78 -26.08 -13.46 6.53
CA THR A 78 -26.51 -14.16 5.32
C THR A 78 -27.88 -13.61 4.92
N GLY A 79 -27.90 -12.66 3.99
CA GLY A 79 -29.12 -11.95 3.55
C GLY A 79 -30.18 -12.83 2.89
N THR A 80 -29.88 -14.11 2.65
CA THR A 80 -30.80 -15.12 2.10
C THR A 80 -31.15 -16.24 3.07
N PHE A 81 -30.68 -16.20 4.32
CA PHE A 81 -30.97 -17.26 5.32
C PHE A 81 -32.33 -17.06 5.99
N VAL A 82 -33.41 -17.20 5.20
CA VAL A 82 -34.79 -17.06 5.66
C VAL A 82 -35.74 -17.79 4.70
N SER A 83 -36.98 -18.06 5.10
CA SER A 83 -37.99 -18.61 4.19
C SER A 83 -38.25 -17.63 3.02
N LEU A 84 -38.55 -18.17 1.83
CA LEU A 84 -38.78 -17.35 0.64
C LEU A 84 -39.90 -16.31 0.84
N ILE A 85 -40.97 -16.68 1.54
CA ILE A 85 -42.10 -15.77 1.82
C ILE A 85 -41.60 -14.53 2.58
N ARG A 86 -40.90 -14.75 3.70
CA ARG A 86 -40.36 -13.66 4.53
C ARG A 86 -39.25 -12.89 3.81
N GLN A 87 -38.47 -13.55 2.94
CA GLN A 87 -37.49 -12.88 2.09
C GLN A 87 -38.18 -11.87 1.15
N LYS A 88 -39.25 -12.30 0.46
CA LYS A 88 -40.03 -11.43 -0.44
C LYS A 88 -40.65 -10.25 0.30
N GLU A 89 -41.31 -10.50 1.42
CA GLU A 89 -41.92 -9.47 2.27
C GLU A 89 -40.90 -8.43 2.73
N THR A 90 -39.77 -8.90 3.26
CA THR A 90 -38.73 -8.01 3.80
C THR A 90 -38.09 -7.16 2.70
N TYR A 91 -37.74 -7.77 1.56
CA TYR A 91 -37.10 -7.03 0.47
C TYR A 91 -38.04 -5.99 -0.14
N ALA A 92 -39.32 -6.35 -0.34
CA ALA A 92 -40.33 -5.42 -0.82
C ALA A 92 -40.53 -4.25 0.13
N ALA A 93 -40.61 -4.51 1.44
CA ALA A 93 -40.72 -3.47 2.46
C ALA A 93 -39.52 -2.51 2.40
N LEU A 94 -38.29 -3.02 2.37
CA LEU A 94 -37.09 -2.18 2.34
C LEU A 94 -36.98 -1.35 1.06
N LEU A 95 -37.27 -1.94 -0.10
CA LEU A 95 -37.23 -1.24 -1.39
C LEU A 95 -38.31 -0.15 -1.50
N SER A 96 -39.38 -0.22 -0.70
CA SER A 96 -40.40 0.83 -0.63
C SER A 96 -39.97 2.07 0.16
N LEU A 97 -38.94 1.96 1.00
CA LEU A 97 -38.48 3.05 1.87
C LEU A 97 -37.72 4.15 1.14
N TYR A 98 -37.16 3.85 -0.04
CA TYR A 98 -36.39 4.80 -0.84
C TYR A 98 -36.28 4.32 -2.30
N PRO A 99 -36.22 5.22 -3.31
CA PRO A 99 -36.02 4.85 -4.71
C PRO A 99 -34.57 4.40 -4.99
N PHE A 100 -34.21 3.20 -4.54
CA PHE A 100 -32.90 2.60 -4.79
C PHE A 100 -32.75 2.21 -6.27
N ARG A 101 -31.55 2.40 -6.83
CA ARG A 101 -31.25 2.01 -8.23
C ARG A 101 -30.74 0.57 -8.37
N ALA A 102 -30.27 0.00 -7.27
CA ALA A 102 -29.77 -1.36 -7.22
C ALA A 102 -30.05 -1.98 -5.85
N LEU A 103 -30.11 -3.30 -5.81
CA LEU A 103 -30.14 -4.10 -4.60
C LEU A 103 -28.89 -4.98 -4.56
N HIS A 104 -28.08 -4.81 -3.52
CA HIS A 104 -26.96 -5.68 -3.20
C HIS A 104 -27.37 -6.62 -2.07
N VAL A 105 -27.12 -7.92 -2.23
CA VAL A 105 -27.42 -8.95 -1.21
C VAL A 105 -26.13 -9.65 -0.82
N GLY A 106 -25.65 -9.42 0.40
CA GLY A 106 -24.54 -10.18 0.96
C GLY A 106 -25.01 -11.55 1.44
N THR A 107 -24.39 -12.63 0.98
CA THR A 107 -24.77 -13.99 1.38
C THR A 107 -23.61 -14.98 1.36
N ARG A 108 -23.86 -16.16 1.92
CA ARG A 108 -22.97 -17.32 1.80
C ARG A 108 -23.30 -18.11 0.53
N PRO A 109 -22.29 -18.67 -0.15
CA PRO A 109 -22.46 -19.59 -1.28
C PRO A 109 -23.46 -20.74 -1.04
N ASP A 110 -23.48 -21.31 0.16
CA ASP A 110 -24.34 -22.43 0.56
C ASP A 110 -25.78 -22.03 0.90
N CYS A 111 -26.15 -20.75 0.80
CA CYS A 111 -27.49 -20.23 1.13
C CYS A 111 -28.29 -19.74 -0.08
N LEU A 112 -28.05 -20.34 -1.25
CA LEU A 112 -28.68 -20.00 -2.51
C LEU A 112 -29.47 -21.19 -3.05
N GLY A 113 -30.62 -21.47 -2.44
CA GLY A 113 -31.57 -22.48 -2.96
C GLY A 113 -32.21 -22.04 -4.28
N GLU A 114 -32.71 -23.00 -5.07
CA GLU A 114 -33.31 -22.71 -6.38
C GLU A 114 -34.45 -21.68 -6.33
N ALA A 115 -35.29 -21.74 -5.30
CA ALA A 115 -36.40 -20.81 -5.13
C ALA A 115 -35.91 -19.37 -4.85
N THR A 116 -34.84 -19.21 -4.08
CA THR A 116 -34.18 -17.92 -3.85
C THR A 116 -33.53 -17.40 -5.13
N LEU A 117 -32.81 -18.24 -5.87
CA LEU A 117 -32.21 -17.85 -7.15
C LEU A 117 -33.26 -17.39 -8.16
N ALA A 118 -34.38 -18.11 -8.27
CA ALA A 118 -35.49 -17.74 -9.13
C ALA A 118 -36.08 -16.38 -8.75
N TYR A 119 -36.28 -16.13 -7.45
CA TYR A 119 -36.78 -14.84 -6.96
C TYR A 119 -35.80 -13.68 -7.21
N LEU A 120 -34.51 -13.87 -6.94
CA LEU A 120 -33.51 -12.83 -7.21
C LEU A 120 -33.44 -12.50 -8.71
N SER A 121 -33.54 -13.51 -9.58
CA SER A 121 -33.60 -13.32 -11.04
C SER A 121 -34.87 -12.59 -11.49
N GLU A 122 -36.02 -12.91 -10.88
CA GLU A 122 -37.28 -12.18 -11.09
C GLU A 122 -37.12 -10.70 -10.72
N LEU A 123 -36.57 -10.42 -9.53
CA LEU A 123 -36.33 -9.07 -9.03
C LEU A 123 -35.32 -8.30 -9.90
N ASN A 124 -34.33 -9.00 -10.46
CA ASN A 124 -33.33 -8.41 -11.35
C ASN A 124 -33.91 -7.81 -12.64
N ARG A 125 -35.16 -8.14 -12.98
CA ARG A 125 -35.87 -7.55 -14.13
C ARG A 125 -36.42 -6.15 -13.82
N THR A 126 -36.58 -5.79 -12.56
CA THR A 126 -37.18 -4.52 -12.13
C THR A 126 -36.19 -3.59 -11.45
N ILE A 127 -35.16 -4.14 -10.80
CA ILE A 127 -34.06 -3.40 -10.17
C ILE A 127 -32.76 -4.16 -10.40
N ASP A 128 -31.62 -3.48 -10.54
CA ASP A 128 -30.33 -4.17 -10.72
C ASP A 128 -29.93 -4.91 -9.45
N VAL A 129 -29.90 -6.24 -9.49
CA VAL A 129 -29.57 -7.10 -8.36
C VAL A 129 -28.13 -7.60 -8.47
N VAL A 130 -27.36 -7.37 -7.41
CA VAL A 130 -25.99 -7.85 -7.25
C VAL A 130 -25.93 -8.76 -6.03
N VAL A 131 -25.38 -9.95 -6.18
CA VAL A 131 -25.15 -10.88 -5.06
C VAL A 131 -23.67 -10.82 -4.67
N GLU A 132 -23.38 -10.42 -3.44
CA GLU A 132 -22.03 -10.46 -2.87
C GLU A 132 -21.84 -11.79 -2.13
N LEU A 133 -20.96 -12.64 -2.63
CA LEU A 133 -20.62 -13.92 -2.03
C LEU A 133 -19.43 -13.80 -1.08
N GLY A 134 -19.62 -14.22 0.16
CA GLY A 134 -18.54 -14.37 1.14
C GLY A 134 -17.68 -15.61 0.86
N VAL A 135 -16.87 -15.58 -0.20
CA VAL A 135 -15.96 -16.67 -0.60
C VAL A 135 -14.81 -16.79 0.39
N GLN A 136 -14.17 -15.66 0.71
CA GLN A 136 -12.99 -15.49 1.57
C GLN A 136 -11.71 -16.13 1.03
N SER A 137 -11.75 -17.41 0.66
CA SER A 137 -10.65 -18.17 0.07
C SER A 137 -11.21 -19.29 -0.83
N LEU A 138 -10.40 -19.78 -1.78
CA LEU A 138 -10.68 -21.01 -2.53
C LEU A 138 -9.84 -22.20 -2.05
N HIS A 139 -9.29 -22.12 -0.83
CA HIS A 139 -8.50 -23.19 -0.22
C HIS A 139 -9.24 -23.84 0.93
N ASP A 140 -9.64 -25.10 0.75
CA ASP A 140 -10.52 -25.80 1.70
C ASP A 140 -9.89 -25.95 3.09
N VAL A 141 -8.58 -26.20 3.18
CA VAL A 141 -7.85 -26.25 4.46
C VAL A 141 -7.97 -24.92 5.22
N THR A 142 -7.87 -23.79 4.51
CA THR A 142 -8.07 -22.47 5.11
C THR A 142 -9.53 -22.32 5.57
N LEU A 143 -10.50 -22.62 4.71
CA LEU A 143 -11.92 -22.48 5.03
C LEU A 143 -12.35 -23.34 6.23
N GLU A 144 -11.82 -24.56 6.33
CA GLU A 144 -12.02 -25.48 7.46
C GLU A 144 -11.43 -24.91 8.75
N SER A 145 -10.18 -24.46 8.74
CA SER A 145 -9.53 -23.86 9.92
C SER A 145 -10.24 -22.60 10.44
N LEU A 146 -10.94 -21.87 9.56
CA LEU A 146 -11.75 -20.71 9.91
C LEU A 146 -13.18 -21.06 10.32
N ASN A 147 -13.53 -22.34 10.38
CA ASN A 147 -14.91 -22.81 10.56
C ASN A 147 -15.88 -22.10 9.60
N ARG A 148 -15.56 -22.01 8.30
CA ARG A 148 -16.37 -21.24 7.33
C ARG A 148 -17.75 -21.87 7.12
N GLY A 149 -17.81 -23.20 7.10
CA GLY A 149 -19.02 -24.00 6.87
C GLY A 149 -19.41 -24.20 5.39
N HIS A 150 -18.52 -23.91 4.44
CA HIS A 150 -18.59 -24.36 3.04
C HIS A 150 -17.17 -24.43 2.46
N ASN A 151 -17.04 -25.03 1.27
CA ASN A 151 -15.78 -25.24 0.57
C ASN A 151 -15.67 -24.41 -0.73
N ALA A 152 -14.53 -24.47 -1.40
CA ALA A 152 -14.25 -23.78 -2.65
C ALA A 152 -15.20 -24.20 -3.77
N ALA A 153 -15.49 -25.50 -3.89
CA ALA A 153 -16.41 -26.02 -4.89
C ALA A 153 -17.82 -25.41 -4.77
N CYS A 154 -18.32 -25.26 -3.54
CA CYS A 154 -19.59 -24.58 -3.26
C CYS A 154 -19.56 -23.11 -3.70
N SER A 155 -18.45 -22.40 -3.46
CA SER A 155 -18.28 -21.01 -3.91
C SER A 155 -18.33 -20.87 -5.42
N LEU A 156 -17.59 -21.72 -6.16
CA LEU A 156 -17.56 -21.69 -7.63
C LEU A 156 -18.91 -22.09 -8.23
N ASP A 157 -19.58 -23.11 -7.69
CA ASP A 157 -20.92 -23.51 -8.11
C ASP A 157 -21.95 -22.37 -7.92
N ALA A 158 -21.91 -21.68 -6.78
CA ALA A 158 -22.79 -20.54 -6.52
C ALA A 158 -22.60 -19.42 -7.55
N ILE A 159 -21.35 -19.09 -7.92
CA ILE A 159 -21.06 -18.07 -8.96
C ILE A 159 -21.66 -18.51 -10.31
N ARG A 160 -21.46 -19.77 -10.71
CA ARG A 160 -22.00 -20.31 -11.97
C ARG A 160 -23.51 -20.28 -12.00
N ARG A 161 -24.18 -20.68 -10.92
CA ARG A 161 -25.65 -20.69 -10.80
C ARG A 161 -26.24 -19.28 -10.84
N LEU A 162 -25.61 -18.31 -10.16
CA LEU A 162 -26.01 -16.90 -10.24
C LEU A 162 -25.87 -16.36 -11.67
N ARG A 163 -24.73 -16.62 -12.31
CA ARG A 163 -24.48 -16.22 -13.71
C ARG A 163 -25.49 -16.82 -14.67
N ALA A 164 -25.81 -18.11 -14.52
CA ALA A 164 -26.82 -18.79 -15.33
C ALA A 164 -28.23 -18.18 -15.19
N LYS A 165 -28.51 -17.47 -14.10
CA LYS A 165 -29.75 -16.71 -13.87
C LYS A 165 -29.65 -15.23 -14.26
N GLY A 166 -28.54 -14.81 -14.88
CA GLY A 166 -28.28 -13.44 -15.31
C GLY A 166 -27.98 -12.47 -14.16
N LEU A 167 -27.61 -12.97 -12.98
CA LEU A 167 -27.30 -12.15 -11.80
C LEU A 167 -25.82 -11.78 -11.76
N LYS A 168 -25.54 -10.52 -11.43
CA LYS A 168 -24.17 -10.06 -11.17
C LYS A 168 -23.69 -10.61 -9.84
N THR A 169 -22.47 -11.13 -9.82
CA THR A 169 -21.86 -11.70 -8.61
C THR A 169 -20.60 -10.94 -8.24
N TYR A 170 -20.52 -10.47 -7.01
CA TYR A 170 -19.29 -9.93 -6.42
C TYR A 170 -18.65 -10.98 -5.51
N ALA A 171 -17.35 -11.21 -5.66
CA ALA A 171 -16.60 -12.08 -4.76
C ALA A 171 -15.94 -11.26 -3.65
N HIS A 172 -16.15 -11.65 -2.39
CA HIS A 172 -15.45 -11.10 -1.24
C HIS A 172 -14.32 -12.05 -0.84
N LEU A 173 -13.08 -11.59 -0.89
CA LEU A 173 -11.87 -12.34 -0.53
C LEU A 173 -11.16 -11.67 0.65
N ILE A 174 -10.56 -12.48 1.53
CA ILE A 174 -9.69 -12.02 2.61
C ILE A 174 -8.25 -12.37 2.27
N VAL A 175 -7.35 -11.39 2.33
CA VAL A 175 -5.92 -11.58 2.10
C VAL A 175 -5.18 -11.55 3.43
N GLY A 176 -4.22 -12.45 3.59
CA GLY A 176 -3.48 -12.62 4.84
C GLY A 176 -4.17 -13.53 5.85
N LEU A 177 -5.02 -14.47 5.39
CA LEU A 177 -5.55 -15.54 6.24
C LEU A 177 -4.40 -16.41 6.80
N PRO A 178 -4.54 -16.98 8.02
CA PRO A 178 -3.51 -17.84 8.58
C PRO A 178 -3.22 -19.03 7.65
N ASN A 179 -1.94 -19.42 7.58
CA ASN A 179 -1.45 -20.54 6.75
C ASN A 179 -1.60 -20.36 5.23
N GLU A 180 -2.03 -19.21 4.73
CA GLU A 180 -2.04 -18.93 3.29
C GLU A 180 -0.76 -18.25 2.81
N THR A 181 -0.34 -18.62 1.59
CA THR A 181 0.80 -18.02 0.89
C THR A 181 0.35 -17.00 -0.17
N PRO A 182 1.25 -16.14 -0.67
CA PRO A 182 0.95 -15.28 -1.82
C PRO A 182 0.42 -16.02 -3.05
N GLU A 183 0.92 -17.23 -3.30
CA GLU A 183 0.44 -18.13 -4.36
C GLU A 183 -1.02 -18.52 -4.14
N MET A 184 -1.40 -18.88 -2.91
CA MET A 184 -2.78 -19.24 -2.57
C MET A 184 -3.75 -18.07 -2.75
N TRP A 185 -3.33 -16.84 -2.40
CA TRP A 185 -4.13 -15.64 -2.65
C TRP A 185 -4.33 -15.41 -4.15
N ARG A 186 -3.26 -15.57 -4.94
CA ARG A 186 -3.30 -15.45 -6.41
C ARG A 186 -4.24 -16.48 -7.02
N GLU A 187 -4.17 -17.74 -6.59
CA GLU A 187 -5.05 -18.82 -7.03
C GLU A 187 -6.52 -18.52 -6.70
N SER A 188 -6.81 -18.01 -5.50
CA SER A 188 -8.16 -17.61 -5.11
C SER A 188 -8.71 -16.49 -5.99
N VAL A 189 -7.90 -15.47 -6.28
CA VAL A 189 -8.28 -14.37 -7.20
C VAL A 189 -8.53 -14.90 -8.60
N ARG A 190 -7.62 -15.71 -9.15
CA ARG A 190 -7.77 -16.29 -10.49
C ARG A 190 -9.01 -17.16 -10.57
N GLY A 191 -9.25 -18.04 -9.59
CA GLY A 191 -10.40 -18.94 -9.60
C GLY A 191 -11.74 -18.19 -9.63
N VAL A 192 -11.90 -17.09 -8.88
CA VAL A 192 -13.13 -16.30 -8.95
C VAL A 192 -13.23 -15.46 -10.23
N VAL A 193 -12.10 -14.97 -10.76
CA VAL A 193 -12.05 -14.23 -12.03
C VAL A 193 -12.42 -15.13 -13.21
N ASP A 194 -11.92 -16.36 -13.24
CA ASP A 194 -12.18 -17.35 -14.29
C ASP A 194 -13.67 -17.77 -14.31
N GLU A 195 -14.39 -17.61 -13.19
CA GLU A 195 -15.85 -17.77 -13.12
C GLU A 195 -16.65 -16.53 -13.56
N HIS A 196 -15.97 -15.50 -14.07
CA HIS A 196 -16.57 -14.29 -14.65
C HIS A 196 -17.42 -13.49 -13.64
N ILE A 197 -16.88 -13.27 -12.44
CA ILE A 197 -17.48 -12.35 -11.47
C ILE A 197 -17.61 -10.93 -12.05
N ALA A 198 -18.60 -10.19 -11.54
CA ALA A 198 -18.89 -8.82 -11.96
C ALA A 198 -18.17 -7.75 -11.11
N GLY A 199 -17.45 -8.16 -10.05
CA GLY A 199 -16.74 -7.27 -9.14
C GLY A 199 -16.04 -8.04 -8.04
N ILE A 200 -15.00 -7.44 -7.46
CA ILE A 200 -14.22 -8.06 -6.37
C ILE A 200 -14.08 -7.11 -5.19
N LYS A 201 -14.19 -7.66 -3.98
CA LYS A 201 -14.06 -6.93 -2.72
C LYS A 201 -12.93 -7.56 -1.94
N PHE A 202 -11.84 -6.82 -1.76
CA PHE A 202 -10.73 -7.25 -0.93
C PHE A 202 -10.95 -6.85 0.53
N HIS A 203 -10.36 -7.65 1.41
CA HIS A 203 -10.38 -7.49 2.86
C HIS A 203 -8.99 -7.89 3.39
N ASN A 204 -8.26 -6.98 4.02
CA ASN A 204 -7.09 -7.35 4.82
C ASN A 204 -7.54 -8.04 6.10
N LEU A 205 -6.90 -9.15 6.50
CA LEU A 205 -7.32 -9.84 7.72
C LEU A 205 -7.25 -8.92 8.95
N HIS A 206 -8.37 -8.83 9.68
CA HIS A 206 -8.46 -8.17 10.97
C HIS A 206 -8.78 -9.21 12.05
N VAL A 207 -8.01 -9.19 13.12
CA VAL A 207 -8.28 -9.92 14.37
C VAL A 207 -9.17 -9.03 15.22
N ILE A 208 -10.42 -9.47 15.43
CA ILE A 208 -11.46 -8.68 16.10
C ILE A 208 -11.69 -9.25 17.50
N LYS A 209 -11.91 -8.39 18.49
CA LYS A 209 -12.19 -8.79 19.88
C LYS A 209 -13.35 -9.79 19.95
N ASN A 210 -13.30 -10.67 20.95
CA ASN A 210 -14.33 -11.67 21.23
C ASN A 210 -14.59 -12.65 20.08
N THR A 211 -13.59 -12.88 19.22
CA THR A 211 -13.64 -13.91 18.17
C THR A 211 -12.73 -15.08 18.51
N ASP A 212 -12.97 -16.25 17.93
CA ASP A 212 -12.08 -17.41 18.06
C ASP A 212 -10.68 -17.11 17.54
N LEU A 213 -10.59 -16.38 16.43
CA LEU A 213 -9.32 -15.97 15.86
C LEU A 213 -8.54 -15.07 16.82
N ALA A 214 -9.21 -14.19 17.58
CA ALA A 214 -8.55 -13.39 18.61
C ALA A 214 -8.06 -14.24 19.79
N ARG A 215 -8.80 -15.29 20.17
CA ARG A 215 -8.31 -16.25 21.18
C ARG A 215 -7.08 -17.00 20.68
N GLN A 216 -7.12 -17.51 19.45
CA GLN A 216 -6.00 -18.18 18.80
C GLN A 216 -4.78 -17.26 18.72
N TYR A 217 -4.95 -16.04 18.19
CA TYR A 217 -3.87 -15.06 18.07
C TYR A 217 -3.27 -14.66 19.42
N ALA A 218 -4.06 -14.61 20.50
CA ALA A 218 -3.55 -14.32 21.83
C ALA A 218 -2.74 -15.49 22.43
N GLN A 219 -3.04 -16.73 22.05
CA GLN A 219 -2.31 -17.92 22.49
C GLN A 219 -1.03 -18.13 21.66
N GLU A 220 -1.16 -18.02 20.34
CA GLU A 220 -0.08 -18.21 19.37
C GLU A 220 -0.19 -17.14 18.26
N PRO A 221 0.50 -15.99 18.43
CA PRO A 221 0.49 -14.93 17.44
C PRO A 221 1.06 -15.39 16.10
N PHE A 222 0.31 -15.16 15.02
CA PHE A 222 0.74 -15.39 13.64
C PHE A 222 1.01 -14.07 12.90
N THR A 223 1.72 -14.11 11.77
CA THR A 223 2.07 -12.89 11.03
C THR A 223 0.83 -12.23 10.41
N LEU A 224 0.66 -10.94 10.66
CA LEU A 224 -0.37 -10.09 10.05
C LEU A 224 0.29 -9.06 9.13
N LEU A 225 -0.41 -8.70 8.05
CA LEU A 225 0.08 -7.71 7.09
C LEU A 225 -0.15 -6.28 7.62
N ASN A 226 0.93 -5.52 7.76
CA ASN A 226 0.84 -4.06 7.90
C ASN A 226 0.40 -3.42 6.57
N GLU A 227 0.19 -2.11 6.58
CA GLU A 227 -0.32 -1.35 5.44
C GLU A 227 0.53 -1.52 4.18
N TYR A 228 1.86 -1.44 4.32
CA TYR A 228 2.76 -1.60 3.19
C TYR A 228 2.77 -3.04 2.67
N ALA A 229 2.89 -4.03 3.55
CA ALA A 229 2.89 -5.44 3.15
C ALA A 229 1.57 -5.85 2.48
N TYR A 230 0.44 -5.35 2.98
CA TYR A 230 -0.86 -5.58 2.35
C TYR A 230 -0.99 -4.83 1.02
N ALA A 231 -0.47 -3.61 0.90
CA ALA A 231 -0.45 -2.89 -0.37
C ALA A 231 0.36 -3.65 -1.43
N GLU A 232 1.53 -4.19 -1.09
CA GLU A 232 2.33 -5.03 -2.00
C GLU A 232 1.54 -6.27 -2.46
N ALA A 233 0.93 -6.99 -1.52
CA ALA A 233 0.10 -8.15 -1.83
C ALA A 233 -1.07 -7.77 -2.74
N LEU A 234 -1.80 -6.70 -2.39
CA LEU A 234 -2.94 -6.22 -3.15
C LEU A 234 -2.54 -5.80 -4.56
N ILE A 235 -1.46 -5.04 -4.72
CA ILE A 235 -0.95 -4.61 -6.03
C ILE A 235 -0.66 -5.82 -6.90
N GLU A 236 0.03 -6.84 -6.40
CA GLU A 236 0.30 -8.06 -7.16
C GLU A 236 -0.99 -8.81 -7.54
N LEU A 237 -1.98 -8.87 -6.65
CA LEU A 237 -3.27 -9.52 -6.95
C LEU A 237 -4.08 -8.76 -8.01
N LEU A 238 -4.07 -7.42 -8.00
CA LEU A 238 -4.79 -6.58 -8.96
C LEU A 238 -4.34 -6.82 -10.41
N ARG A 239 -3.11 -7.29 -10.61
CA ARG A 239 -2.56 -7.63 -11.94
C ARG A 239 -3.25 -8.80 -12.61
N TYR A 240 -3.91 -9.65 -11.83
CA TYR A 240 -4.68 -10.81 -12.30
C TYR A 240 -6.19 -10.56 -12.29
N VAL A 241 -6.63 -9.32 -12.01
CA VAL A 241 -8.03 -8.92 -12.11
C VAL A 241 -8.22 -8.14 -13.41
N PRO A 242 -9.08 -8.57 -14.35
CA PRO A 242 -9.33 -7.85 -15.59
C PRO A 242 -9.71 -6.40 -15.33
N SER A 243 -9.26 -5.47 -16.18
CA SER A 243 -9.53 -4.03 -16.04
C SER A 243 -11.02 -3.69 -16.12
N SER A 244 -11.82 -4.57 -16.73
CA SER A 244 -13.29 -4.47 -16.79
C SER A 244 -13.99 -4.83 -15.47
N ILE A 245 -13.32 -5.54 -14.56
CA ILE A 245 -13.90 -5.96 -13.27
C ILE A 245 -13.64 -4.85 -12.23
N PRO A 246 -14.69 -4.20 -11.69
CA PRO A 246 -14.52 -3.17 -10.69
C PRO A 246 -14.00 -3.74 -9.36
N ILE A 247 -13.00 -3.06 -8.79
CA ILE A 247 -12.58 -3.28 -7.41
C ILE A 247 -13.53 -2.52 -6.49
N VAL A 248 -14.47 -3.25 -5.88
CA VAL A 248 -15.52 -2.70 -5.02
C VAL A 248 -14.93 -2.14 -3.73
N ARG A 249 -13.85 -2.75 -3.23
CA ARG A 249 -13.13 -2.30 -2.04
C ARG A 249 -11.68 -2.80 -2.05
N LEU A 250 -10.75 -1.93 -1.63
CA LEU A 250 -9.33 -2.25 -1.51
C LEU A 250 -8.94 -2.79 -0.13
N ALA A 251 -9.55 -2.31 0.95
CA ALA A 251 -9.25 -2.73 2.32
C ALA A 251 -10.48 -2.61 3.22
N THR A 252 -10.50 -3.37 4.30
CA THR A 252 -11.58 -3.34 5.29
C THR A 252 -11.41 -2.16 6.24
N ASP A 253 -12.47 -1.86 6.99
CA ASP A 253 -12.44 -0.87 8.05
C ASP A 253 -13.16 -1.49 9.26
N THR A 254 -12.49 -1.49 10.41
CA THR A 254 -13.03 -2.03 11.66
C THR A 254 -12.83 -0.98 12.74
N PRO A 255 -13.87 -0.66 13.53
CA PRO A 255 -13.75 0.29 14.63
C PRO A 255 -12.57 -0.06 15.54
N GLU A 256 -11.75 0.94 15.88
CA GLU A 256 -10.55 0.74 16.71
C GLU A 256 -10.86 0.08 18.06
N ARG A 257 -12.03 0.37 18.63
CA ARG A 257 -12.51 -0.23 19.88
C ARG A 257 -12.69 -1.76 19.80
N GLU A 258 -12.90 -2.30 18.61
CA GLU A 258 -13.14 -3.72 18.31
C GLU A 258 -11.89 -4.41 17.74
N LEU A 259 -10.96 -3.66 17.15
CA LEU A 259 -9.78 -4.21 16.48
C LEU A 259 -8.67 -4.58 17.48
N VAL A 260 -8.17 -5.82 17.41
CA VAL A 260 -6.99 -6.28 18.16
C VAL A 260 -5.73 -6.02 17.34
N ALA A 261 -5.68 -6.52 16.09
CA ALA A 261 -4.55 -6.40 15.17
C ALA A 261 -4.98 -6.68 13.71
N PRO A 262 -4.21 -6.29 12.68
CA PRO A 262 -3.13 -5.31 12.74
C PRO A 262 -3.69 -3.91 13.01
N LYS A 263 -2.93 -3.07 13.71
CA LYS A 263 -3.31 -1.66 13.93
C LYS A 263 -2.66 -0.81 12.84
N TRP A 264 -3.47 -0.48 11.85
CA TRP A 264 -3.05 0.42 10.78
C TRP A 264 -3.14 1.88 11.25
N HIS A 265 -2.14 2.66 10.87
CA HIS A 265 -2.04 4.10 11.06
C HIS A 265 -2.28 4.88 9.77
N MET A 266 -2.26 4.23 8.59
CA MET A 266 -2.73 4.86 7.34
C MET A 266 -4.25 5.02 7.33
N ALA A 267 -4.70 6.23 7.02
CA ALA A 267 -6.12 6.45 6.74
C ALA A 267 -6.53 5.77 5.43
N LYS A 268 -7.79 5.35 5.30
CA LYS A 268 -8.31 4.65 4.11
C LYS A 268 -8.06 5.39 2.79
N GLY A 269 -8.25 6.72 2.78
CA GLY A 269 -8.01 7.55 1.58
C GLY A 269 -6.52 7.60 1.23
N GLN A 270 -5.65 7.69 2.25
CA GLN A 270 -4.21 7.66 2.09
C GLN A 270 -3.74 6.30 1.54
N PHE A 271 -4.22 5.19 2.09
CA PHE A 271 -3.90 3.85 1.61
C PHE A 271 -4.30 3.66 0.14
N SER A 272 -5.48 4.16 -0.25
CA SER A 272 -5.95 4.08 -1.64
C SER A 272 -5.08 4.89 -2.60
N GLU A 273 -4.66 6.09 -2.20
CA GLU A 273 -3.74 6.90 -3.02
C GLU A 273 -2.36 6.24 -3.09
N TYR A 274 -1.85 5.70 -1.97
CA TYR A 274 -0.57 4.98 -1.93
C TYR A 274 -0.57 3.83 -2.93
N VAL A 275 -1.57 2.94 -2.90
CA VAL A 275 -1.69 1.83 -3.87
C VAL A 275 -1.69 2.33 -5.31
N ALA A 276 -2.51 3.34 -5.62
CA ALA A 276 -2.60 3.89 -6.97
C ALA A 276 -1.28 4.52 -7.44
N GLN A 277 -0.62 5.28 -6.57
CA GLN A 277 0.66 5.93 -6.83
C GLN A 277 1.78 4.90 -7.03
N THR A 278 1.88 3.90 -6.17
CA THR A 278 2.85 2.81 -6.32
C THR A 278 2.65 2.05 -7.62
N MET A 279 1.41 1.74 -8.02
CA MET A 279 1.14 1.11 -9.31
C MET A 279 1.64 1.98 -10.48
N ARG A 280 1.36 3.30 -10.47
CA ARG A 280 1.83 4.23 -11.50
C ARG A 280 3.36 4.22 -11.62
N TYR A 281 4.07 4.37 -10.50
CA TYR A 281 5.54 4.41 -10.46
C TYR A 281 6.22 3.12 -10.87
N ARG A 282 5.50 1.99 -10.77
CA ARG A 282 6.01 0.69 -11.20
C ARG A 282 5.61 0.32 -12.62
N GLY A 283 4.80 1.15 -13.27
CA GLY A 283 4.22 0.85 -14.59
C GLY A 283 3.23 -0.31 -14.55
N ILE A 284 2.61 -0.55 -13.40
CA ILE A 284 1.65 -1.63 -13.18
C ILE A 284 0.25 -1.09 -13.45
N SER A 285 -0.55 -1.85 -14.18
CA SER A 285 -1.98 -1.60 -14.38
C SER A 285 -2.78 -2.82 -13.92
N GLN A 286 -4.02 -2.59 -13.50
CA GLN A 286 -4.94 -3.69 -13.20
C GLN A 286 -5.08 -4.58 -14.45
N GLY A 287 -4.94 -5.90 -14.28
CA GLY A 287 -5.04 -6.87 -15.37
C GLY A 287 -3.80 -7.01 -16.26
N ASP A 288 -2.69 -6.31 -15.98
CA ASP A 288 -1.49 -6.29 -16.85
C ASP A 288 -0.80 -7.65 -17.02
N ARG A 289 -1.14 -8.67 -16.21
CA ARG A 289 -0.62 -10.04 -16.33
C ARG A 289 -1.47 -10.97 -17.18
N ILE A 290 -2.71 -10.58 -17.48
CA ILE A 290 -3.70 -11.45 -18.15
C ILE A 290 -4.30 -10.80 -19.39
N GLU A 291 -4.31 -9.47 -19.47
CA GLU A 291 -4.75 -8.73 -20.63
C GLU A 291 -3.54 -8.36 -21.49
N ASN A 292 -3.66 -8.50 -22.81
CA ASN A 292 -2.72 -7.90 -23.75
C ASN A 292 -2.93 -6.38 -23.78
N GLN A 293 -2.60 -5.70 -22.70
CA GLN A 293 -2.56 -4.25 -22.66
C GLN A 293 -1.25 -3.79 -23.30
N SER A 294 -1.34 -2.85 -24.24
CA SER A 294 -0.17 -2.06 -24.61
C SER A 294 0.39 -1.45 -23.34
N ALA A 295 1.68 -1.69 -23.05
CA ALA A 295 2.33 -1.11 -21.88
C ALA A 295 1.97 0.38 -21.79
N PRO A 296 1.58 0.89 -20.60
CA PRO A 296 1.20 2.29 -20.47
C PRO A 296 2.31 3.14 -21.08
N LYS A 297 1.96 4.04 -21.99
CA LYS A 297 2.94 4.95 -22.62
C LYS A 297 3.58 5.75 -21.50
N SER A 298 4.77 5.33 -21.07
CA SER A 298 5.60 6.07 -20.13
C SER A 298 5.94 7.39 -20.79
N VAL A 299 5.27 8.47 -20.38
CA VAL A 299 5.66 9.82 -20.74
C VAL A 299 7.03 10.05 -20.11
N ILE A 300 8.05 10.21 -20.95
CA ILE A 300 9.38 10.56 -20.46
C ILE A 300 9.28 11.98 -19.92
N PRO A 301 9.65 12.23 -18.64
CA PRO A 301 9.71 13.59 -18.10
C PRO A 301 10.60 14.48 -18.98
N GLN A 302 10.35 15.79 -18.94
CA GLN A 302 11.16 16.73 -19.73
C GLN A 302 12.64 16.61 -19.35
N LYS A 303 13.47 16.23 -20.33
CA LYS A 303 14.93 16.17 -20.23
C LYS A 303 15.49 17.59 -20.04
N ILE A 304 16.40 17.76 -19.08
CA ILE A 304 17.11 19.01 -18.83
C ILE A 304 18.61 18.73 -18.73
N ASP A 305 19.43 19.41 -19.53
CA ASP A 305 20.88 19.30 -19.48
C ASP A 305 21.48 20.20 -18.38
N LEU A 306 22.48 19.69 -17.67
CA LEU A 306 23.15 20.35 -16.55
C LEU A 306 24.55 20.86 -16.92
N LYS A 307 25.14 21.69 -16.05
CA LYS A 307 26.44 22.36 -16.32
C LYS A 307 27.61 21.41 -16.53
N ASP A 308 27.60 20.24 -15.90
CA ASP A 308 28.65 19.21 -16.03
C ASP A 308 28.39 18.22 -17.18
N GLY A 309 27.39 18.49 -18.02
CA GLY A 309 27.00 17.62 -19.13
C GLY A 309 26.12 16.43 -18.74
N SER A 310 25.80 16.25 -17.46
CA SER A 310 24.76 15.31 -17.04
C SER A 310 23.36 15.81 -17.38
N THR A 311 22.37 14.96 -17.14
CA THR A 311 20.96 15.23 -17.39
C THR A 311 20.13 15.00 -16.14
N THR A 312 19.10 15.82 -15.95
CA THR A 312 18.10 15.67 -14.90
C THR A 312 16.67 15.71 -15.44
N PHE A 313 15.72 15.35 -14.57
CA PHE A 313 14.29 15.49 -14.79
C PHE A 313 13.66 16.41 -13.73
N TRP A 314 12.55 17.03 -14.10
CA TRP A 314 11.63 17.66 -13.16
C TRP A 314 10.64 16.62 -12.63
N ASN A 315 10.54 16.47 -11.31
CA ASN A 315 9.53 15.64 -10.68
C ASN A 315 8.31 16.49 -10.33
N GLU A 316 7.18 16.25 -11.00
CA GLU A 316 5.96 17.04 -10.78
C GLU A 316 5.37 16.92 -9.37
N MET A 317 5.56 15.76 -8.73
CA MET A 317 5.01 15.49 -7.41
C MET A 317 5.78 16.22 -6.32
N TYR A 318 7.11 16.08 -6.34
CA TYR A 318 8.00 16.72 -5.38
C TYR A 318 8.31 18.17 -5.73
N ARG A 319 7.93 18.61 -6.95
CA ARG A 319 8.16 19.96 -7.48
C ARG A 319 9.63 20.36 -7.34
N ASP A 320 10.48 19.45 -7.74
CA ASP A 320 11.92 19.57 -7.60
C ASP A 320 12.64 18.81 -8.72
N TYR A 321 13.92 19.12 -8.90
CA TYR A 321 14.80 18.41 -9.81
C TYR A 321 15.50 17.26 -9.07
N TYR A 322 15.79 16.18 -9.77
CA TYR A 322 16.57 15.07 -9.18
C TYR A 322 18.01 15.45 -8.82
N HIS A 323 18.54 16.53 -9.41
CA HIS A 323 19.94 16.93 -9.27
C HIS A 323 20.08 18.45 -9.30
N PRO A 324 21.12 19.02 -8.66
CA PRO A 324 21.41 20.45 -8.67
C PRO A 324 21.85 20.94 -10.05
N LYS A 325 21.75 22.26 -10.28
CA LYS A 325 22.12 22.89 -11.55
C LYS A 325 23.61 22.74 -11.87
N ALA A 326 24.45 22.60 -10.84
CA ALA A 326 25.86 22.31 -10.97
C ALA A 326 26.15 21.02 -11.74
N GLY A 327 25.27 20.01 -11.62
CA GLY A 327 25.50 18.71 -12.25
C GLY A 327 25.33 17.50 -11.35
N ALA A 328 24.81 16.41 -11.91
CA ALA A 328 24.67 15.12 -11.24
C ALA A 328 26.01 14.42 -11.00
N TYR A 329 26.95 14.47 -11.97
CA TYR A 329 28.31 13.93 -11.77
C TYR A 329 29.04 14.73 -10.71
N ALA A 330 28.94 16.06 -10.76
CA ALA A 330 29.54 16.95 -9.77
C ALA A 330 29.01 16.67 -8.35
N GLN A 331 27.70 16.48 -8.18
CA GLN A 331 27.10 16.13 -6.89
C GLN A 331 27.59 14.76 -6.41
N ALA A 332 27.52 13.72 -7.25
CA ALA A 332 27.97 12.38 -6.92
C ALA A 332 29.44 12.38 -6.44
N GLN A 333 30.33 13.02 -7.18
CA GLN A 333 31.75 13.06 -6.86
C GLN A 333 32.04 13.87 -5.59
N ARG A 334 31.63 15.14 -5.56
CA ARG A 334 32.06 16.10 -4.52
C ARG A 334 31.34 15.93 -3.20
N LEU A 335 30.06 15.55 -3.23
CA LEU A 335 29.27 15.35 -2.02
C LEU A 335 29.32 13.90 -1.59
N PHE A 336 28.86 12.96 -2.42
CA PHE A 336 28.66 11.59 -1.98
C PHE A 336 29.96 10.79 -1.86
N LEU A 337 30.77 10.73 -2.93
CA LEU A 337 31.98 9.90 -2.99
C LEU A 337 33.12 10.46 -2.12
N GLU A 338 33.46 11.73 -2.30
CA GLU A 338 34.56 12.37 -1.56
C GLU A 338 34.27 12.42 -0.06
N LYS A 339 33.07 12.86 0.34
CA LYS A 339 32.76 13.02 1.77
C LYS A 339 32.53 11.70 2.50
N SER A 340 32.14 10.64 1.80
CA SER A 340 32.09 9.28 2.37
C SER A 340 33.46 8.59 2.44
N CYS A 341 34.49 9.20 1.84
CA CYS A 341 35.82 8.59 1.64
C CYS A 341 35.74 7.24 0.92
N LEU A 342 34.80 7.08 -0.03
CA LEU A 342 34.48 5.78 -0.63
C LEU A 342 35.72 5.08 -1.21
N LYS A 343 36.53 5.82 -1.97
CA LYS A 343 37.78 5.30 -2.57
C LYS A 343 38.70 4.70 -1.51
N LYS A 344 38.95 5.41 -0.41
CA LYS A 344 39.82 4.94 0.68
C LYS A 344 39.25 3.69 1.36
N ARG A 345 37.93 3.61 1.54
CA ARG A 345 37.28 2.42 2.10
C ARG A 345 37.45 1.21 1.18
N LEU A 346 37.23 1.39 -0.12
CA LEU A 346 37.46 0.37 -1.15
C LEU A 346 38.94 -0.02 -1.32
N GLU A 347 39.89 0.83 -0.94
CA GLU A 347 41.31 0.46 -0.87
C GLU A 347 41.62 -0.45 0.33
N GLN A 348 40.76 -0.47 1.36
CA GLN A 348 40.97 -1.18 2.62
C GLN A 348 40.16 -2.48 2.72
N GLY A 349 39.01 -2.58 2.05
CA GLY A 349 38.18 -3.77 2.06
C GLY A 349 36.91 -3.63 1.23
N ASP A 350 36.10 -4.67 1.20
CA ASP A 350 34.78 -4.63 0.55
C ASP A 350 33.88 -3.61 1.25
N VAL A 351 33.09 -2.87 0.45
CA VAL A 351 32.23 -1.80 0.95
C VAL A 351 30.77 -2.15 0.70
N ARG A 352 29.95 -2.10 1.74
CA ARG A 352 28.49 -2.14 1.63
C ARG A 352 27.95 -0.72 1.64
N LEU A 353 27.29 -0.33 0.56
CA LEU A 353 26.69 0.97 0.34
C LEU A 353 25.17 0.84 0.27
N LEU A 354 24.45 1.64 1.04
CA LEU A 354 23.00 1.80 0.92
C LEU A 354 22.72 3.14 0.24
N GLU A 355 21.99 3.13 -0.86
CA GLU A 355 21.51 4.34 -1.53
C GLU A 355 20.00 4.44 -1.40
N ILE A 356 19.51 5.56 -0.88
CA ILE A 356 18.08 5.84 -0.68
C ILE A 356 17.74 7.09 -1.48
N GLY A 357 16.79 6.95 -2.41
CA GLY A 357 16.55 7.96 -3.45
C GLY A 357 17.49 7.71 -4.63
N PHE A 358 17.48 6.49 -5.17
CA PHE A 358 18.33 6.11 -6.30
C PHE A 358 18.14 7.05 -7.50
N GLY A 359 16.90 7.50 -7.74
CA GLY A 359 16.60 8.47 -8.77
C GLY A 359 17.10 8.00 -10.15
N MET A 360 17.94 8.81 -10.77
CA MET A 360 18.54 8.47 -12.07
C MET A 360 19.83 7.65 -11.96
N GLY A 361 20.32 7.32 -10.75
CA GLY A 361 21.42 6.37 -10.52
C GLY A 361 22.83 6.92 -10.69
N TYR A 362 23.04 8.25 -10.71
CA TYR A 362 24.36 8.85 -10.89
C TYR A 362 25.31 8.58 -9.72
N ASN A 363 24.83 8.57 -8.48
CA ASN A 363 25.68 8.30 -7.31
C ASN A 363 26.23 6.88 -7.34
N THR A 364 25.36 5.88 -7.60
CA THR A 364 25.80 4.49 -7.84
C THR A 364 26.77 4.42 -9.03
N LEU A 365 26.45 5.01 -10.19
CA LEU A 365 27.33 4.95 -11.37
C LEU A 365 28.76 5.40 -11.05
N GLU A 366 28.92 6.55 -10.42
CA GLU A 366 30.26 7.07 -10.09
C GLU A 366 30.95 6.19 -9.04
N ALA A 367 30.20 5.63 -8.09
CA ALA A 367 30.73 4.65 -7.14
C ALA A 367 31.23 3.36 -7.83
N LEU A 368 30.51 2.86 -8.84
CA LEU A 368 30.92 1.70 -9.64
C LEU A 368 32.23 1.96 -10.37
N LYS A 369 32.37 3.14 -11.00
CA LYS A 369 33.60 3.53 -11.71
C LYS A 369 34.81 3.52 -10.77
N VAL A 370 34.66 4.01 -9.54
CA VAL A 370 35.75 3.96 -8.54
C VAL A 370 36.18 2.51 -8.25
N ALA A 371 35.23 1.61 -8.00
CA ALA A 371 35.53 0.20 -7.72
C ALA A 371 36.21 -0.50 -8.91
N GLN A 372 35.69 -0.27 -10.13
CA GLN A 372 36.24 -0.82 -11.38
C GLN A 372 37.64 -0.30 -11.69
N ILE A 373 37.96 0.96 -11.33
CA ILE A 373 39.31 1.52 -11.50
C ILE A 373 40.28 0.94 -10.46
N LEU A 374 39.84 0.80 -9.21
CA LEU A 374 40.70 0.28 -8.13
C LEU A 374 41.03 -1.21 -8.29
N ARG A 375 40.10 -2.02 -8.80
CA ARG A 375 40.26 -3.47 -9.05
C ARG A 375 40.82 -4.26 -7.86
N LYS A 376 40.38 -3.90 -6.64
CA LYS A 376 40.96 -4.44 -5.40
C LYS A 376 39.93 -5.14 -4.52
N HIS A 377 38.87 -4.42 -4.17
CA HIS A 377 37.79 -4.90 -3.31
C HIS A 377 36.44 -4.61 -3.95
N THR A 378 35.42 -5.34 -3.51
CA THR A 378 34.09 -5.32 -4.12
C THR A 378 33.20 -4.26 -3.49
N LEU A 379 32.54 -3.47 -4.32
CA LEU A 379 31.45 -2.58 -3.91
C LEU A 379 30.12 -3.34 -3.99
N HIS A 380 29.41 -3.42 -2.88
CA HIS A 380 28.06 -3.98 -2.78
C HIS A 380 27.06 -2.84 -2.51
N VAL A 381 26.22 -2.53 -3.48
CA VAL A 381 25.21 -1.49 -3.38
C VAL A 381 23.83 -2.11 -3.18
N LYS A 382 23.08 -1.63 -2.19
CA LYS A 382 21.62 -1.77 -2.14
C LYS A 382 21.01 -0.41 -2.43
N ALA A 383 20.34 -0.28 -3.57
CA ALA A 383 19.65 0.92 -3.99
C ALA A 383 18.15 0.80 -3.72
N ILE A 384 17.54 1.83 -3.14
CA ILE A 384 16.12 1.87 -2.81
C ILE A 384 15.47 3.03 -3.56
N ASP A 385 14.45 2.70 -4.35
CA ASP A 385 13.53 3.68 -4.93
C ASP A 385 12.17 3.04 -5.24
N HIS A 386 11.12 3.84 -5.19
CA HIS A 386 9.77 3.41 -5.50
C HIS A 386 9.43 3.61 -6.98
N ASP A 387 10.10 4.53 -7.68
CA ASP A 387 9.91 4.82 -9.10
C ASP A 387 10.77 3.92 -9.99
N ARG A 388 10.22 2.77 -10.38
CA ARG A 388 10.87 1.85 -11.31
C ARG A 388 10.83 2.36 -12.75
N LEU A 389 9.80 3.12 -13.13
CA LEU A 389 9.71 3.66 -14.49
C LEU A 389 10.82 4.65 -14.79
N LEU A 390 11.28 5.38 -13.77
CA LEU A 390 12.42 6.27 -13.86
C LEU A 390 13.69 5.60 -14.40
N LEU A 391 13.93 4.32 -14.10
CA LEU A 391 15.06 3.56 -14.67
C LEU A 391 14.98 3.52 -16.19
N SER A 392 13.81 3.14 -16.71
CA SER A 392 13.57 3.04 -18.16
C SER A 392 13.59 4.39 -18.87
N GLN A 393 13.18 5.46 -18.17
CA GLN A 393 13.18 6.82 -18.70
C GLN A 393 14.60 7.39 -18.72
N SER A 394 15.37 7.14 -17.65
CA SER A 394 16.75 7.59 -17.52
C SER A 394 17.65 6.90 -18.55
N ALA A 395 17.51 5.59 -18.74
CA ALA A 395 18.30 4.83 -19.72
C ALA A 395 18.20 5.38 -21.16
N LYS A 396 17.09 6.06 -21.50
CA LYS A 396 16.87 6.66 -22.83
C LYS A 396 17.53 8.02 -23.02
N VAL A 397 17.96 8.70 -21.95
CA VAL A 397 18.44 10.08 -22.01
C VAL A 397 19.89 10.24 -21.55
N VAL A 398 20.40 9.31 -20.74
CA VAL A 398 21.80 9.30 -20.30
C VAL A 398 22.71 8.85 -21.44
N SER A 399 23.93 9.38 -21.46
CA SER A 399 24.89 9.16 -22.55
C SER A 399 25.98 8.14 -22.21
N ASP A 400 26.22 7.87 -20.93
CA ASP A 400 27.26 6.93 -20.47
C ASP A 400 26.79 5.48 -20.66
N ALA A 401 27.58 4.68 -21.38
CA ALA A 401 27.22 3.30 -21.72
C ALA A 401 27.11 2.38 -20.48
N LEU A 402 27.96 2.58 -19.47
CA LEU A 402 27.88 1.84 -18.21
C LEU A 402 26.61 2.24 -17.45
N HIS A 403 26.22 3.51 -17.52
CA HIS A 403 24.99 3.99 -16.90
C HIS A 403 23.74 3.39 -17.53
N VAL A 404 23.67 3.34 -18.86
CA VAL A 404 22.58 2.65 -19.58
C VAL A 404 22.52 1.18 -19.16
N GLN A 405 23.65 0.48 -19.19
CA GLN A 405 23.73 -0.94 -18.82
C GLN A 405 23.25 -1.17 -17.37
N LEU A 406 23.69 -0.34 -16.42
CA LEU A 406 23.25 -0.39 -15.03
C LEU A 406 21.72 -0.27 -14.95
N LEU A 407 21.15 0.79 -15.53
CA LEU A 407 19.72 1.08 -15.44
C LEU A 407 18.87 -0.03 -16.08
N GLU A 408 19.27 -0.54 -17.24
CA GLU A 408 18.57 -1.62 -17.94
C GLU A 408 18.63 -2.95 -17.17
N SER A 409 19.77 -3.26 -16.54
CA SER A 409 19.94 -4.45 -15.70
C SER A 409 19.06 -4.35 -14.44
N LEU A 410 19.04 -3.20 -13.77
CA LEU A 410 18.18 -3.00 -12.60
C LEU A 410 16.69 -3.01 -12.96
N LEU A 411 16.31 -2.53 -14.14
CA LEU A 411 14.92 -2.56 -14.60
C LEU A 411 14.42 -3.99 -14.84
N THR A 412 15.27 -4.84 -15.41
CA THR A 412 14.94 -6.20 -15.87
C THR A 412 15.13 -7.22 -14.75
N ASP A 413 16.30 -7.23 -14.13
CA ASP A 413 16.74 -8.27 -13.21
C ASP A 413 16.75 -7.81 -11.74
N GLN A 414 16.47 -6.52 -11.49
CA GLN A 414 16.62 -5.87 -10.18
C GLN A 414 18.05 -5.96 -9.62
N ARG A 415 19.00 -6.34 -10.47
CA ARG A 415 20.39 -6.59 -10.09
C ARG A 415 21.31 -6.21 -11.23
N TYR A 416 22.52 -5.80 -10.86
CA TYR A 416 23.63 -5.60 -11.78
C TYR A 416 24.87 -6.21 -11.14
N GLU A 417 25.59 -7.04 -11.89
CA GLU A 417 26.90 -7.55 -11.51
C GLU A 417 27.92 -7.15 -12.56
N GLY A 418 29.01 -6.54 -12.12
CA GLY A 418 30.14 -6.18 -12.96
C GLY A 418 31.46 -6.42 -12.24
N ASP A 419 32.56 -6.05 -12.88
CA ASP A 419 33.90 -6.16 -12.28
C ASP A 419 33.95 -5.41 -10.95
N PHE A 420 34.28 -6.11 -9.86
CA PHE A 420 34.36 -5.58 -8.49
C PHE A 420 33.10 -4.87 -7.99
N THR A 421 31.93 -5.17 -8.57
CA THR A 421 30.71 -4.42 -8.29
C THR A 421 29.47 -5.29 -8.31
N LYS A 422 28.59 -5.08 -7.33
CA LYS A 422 27.27 -5.70 -7.24
C LYS A 422 26.25 -4.66 -6.81
N VAL A 423 25.12 -4.58 -7.50
CA VAL A 423 24.02 -3.67 -7.18
C VAL A 423 22.73 -4.47 -7.10
N GLU A 424 21.96 -4.28 -6.03
CA GLU A 424 20.60 -4.78 -5.89
C GLU A 424 19.65 -3.59 -5.79
N PHE A 425 18.58 -3.59 -6.60
CA PHE A 425 17.56 -2.54 -6.61
C PHE A 425 16.29 -3.03 -5.91
N LEU A 426 15.99 -2.40 -4.77
CA LEU A 426 14.78 -2.66 -4.00
C LEU A 426 13.69 -1.68 -4.42
N ASN A 427 12.78 -2.14 -5.27
CA ASN A 427 11.68 -1.32 -5.74
C ASN A 427 10.56 -1.20 -4.70
N ALA A 428 10.74 -0.36 -3.68
CA ALA A 428 9.82 -0.21 -2.56
C ALA A 428 9.85 1.21 -1.99
N GLU A 429 8.79 1.55 -1.24
CA GLU A 429 8.80 2.75 -0.41
C GLU A 429 9.91 2.63 0.66
N ALA A 430 10.67 3.70 0.89
CA ALA A 430 11.91 3.62 1.66
C ALA A 430 11.71 3.19 3.12
N ARG A 431 10.67 3.67 3.82
CA ARG A 431 10.36 3.26 5.19
C ARG A 431 10.00 1.78 5.24
N TYR A 432 9.25 1.29 4.25
CA TYR A 432 8.97 -0.14 4.13
C TYR A 432 10.22 -0.97 3.82
N ALA A 433 11.02 -0.56 2.83
CA ALA A 433 12.25 -1.23 2.43
C ALA A 433 13.23 -1.39 3.60
N MET A 434 13.36 -0.35 4.44
CA MET A 434 14.21 -0.36 5.63
C MET A 434 13.83 -1.44 6.66
N THR A 435 12.56 -1.86 6.72
CA THR A 435 12.11 -2.96 7.60
C THR A 435 12.57 -4.34 7.12
N ARG A 436 12.95 -4.44 5.84
CA ARG A 436 13.33 -5.70 5.18
C ARG A 436 14.85 -5.87 5.04
N LEU A 437 15.62 -4.84 5.37
CA LEU A 437 17.07 -4.95 5.45
C LEU A 437 17.45 -5.67 6.75
N ASP A 438 18.48 -6.49 6.71
CA ASP A 438 19.04 -7.20 7.86
C ASP A 438 20.52 -6.87 8.09
N GLU A 439 21.22 -6.36 7.08
CA GLU A 439 22.63 -5.98 7.19
C GLU A 439 22.88 -4.53 7.66
N CYS A 440 24.15 -4.25 7.94
CA CYS A 440 24.68 -2.91 8.20
C CYS A 440 25.63 -2.46 7.08
N PHE A 441 25.68 -1.15 6.86
CA PHE A 441 26.38 -0.51 5.75
C PHE A 441 27.56 0.33 6.24
N ASP A 442 28.62 0.32 5.44
CA ASP A 442 29.80 1.16 5.61
C ASP A 442 29.49 2.61 5.21
N VAL A 443 28.65 2.76 4.18
CA VAL A 443 28.27 4.04 3.59
C VAL A 443 26.76 4.06 3.37
N ILE A 444 26.09 5.15 3.76
CA ILE A 444 24.70 5.42 3.40
C ILE A 444 24.66 6.72 2.59
N PHE A 445 24.15 6.66 1.37
CA PHE A 445 23.76 7.82 0.58
C PHE A 445 22.26 8.05 0.75
N LEU A 446 21.89 9.25 1.18
CA LEU A 446 20.50 9.67 1.34
C LEU A 446 20.25 10.90 0.45
N ASP A 447 19.49 10.72 -0.62
CA ASP A 447 19.28 11.76 -1.62
C ASP A 447 17.78 12.14 -1.71
N PRO A 448 17.24 12.84 -0.71
CA PRO A 448 15.85 13.24 -0.73
C PRO A 448 15.66 14.44 -1.68
N PHE A 449 14.44 14.60 -2.20
CA PHE A 449 14.03 15.90 -2.73
C PHE A 449 13.96 16.95 -1.62
N ILE A 450 13.67 18.19 -2.00
CA ILE A 450 13.41 19.26 -1.04
C ILE A 450 12.41 18.83 0.05
N GLU A 451 12.81 19.06 1.29
CA GLU A 451 12.21 18.44 2.48
C GLU A 451 10.78 18.89 2.72
N SER A 452 10.43 20.10 2.27
CA SER A 452 9.06 20.62 2.33
C SER A 452 8.06 19.80 1.52
N ASN A 453 8.55 19.05 0.52
CA ASN A 453 7.75 18.17 -0.32
C ASN A 453 8.11 16.68 -0.13
N ASN A 454 9.23 16.36 0.51
CA ASN A 454 9.68 14.98 0.75
C ASN A 454 10.16 14.72 2.19
N ALA A 455 9.40 15.22 3.17
CA ALA A 455 9.69 15.10 4.59
C ALA A 455 9.81 13.64 5.08
N THR A 456 9.21 12.66 4.40
CA THR A 456 9.23 11.25 4.81
C THR A 456 10.64 10.66 4.94
N LEU A 457 11.61 11.16 4.16
CA LEU A 457 13.00 10.69 4.17
C LEU A 457 13.90 11.42 5.18
N VAL A 458 13.38 12.42 5.89
CA VAL A 458 14.17 13.28 6.80
C VAL A 458 13.52 13.40 8.19
N THR A 459 12.66 12.45 8.56
CA THR A 459 12.08 12.38 9.91
C THR A 459 13.07 11.82 10.92
N LEU A 460 12.87 12.18 12.19
CA LEU A 460 13.64 11.62 13.30
C LEU A 460 13.58 10.08 13.31
N GLU A 461 12.38 9.51 13.15
CA GLU A 461 12.15 8.07 13.13
C GLU A 461 12.87 7.39 11.95
N PHE A 462 12.87 8.02 10.78
CA PHE A 462 13.61 7.51 9.63
C PHE A 462 15.13 7.53 9.89
N PHE A 463 15.67 8.63 10.41
CA PHE A 463 17.08 8.71 10.79
C PHE A 463 17.47 7.70 11.89
N GLN A 464 16.59 7.44 12.86
CA GLN A 464 16.80 6.38 13.85
C GLN A 464 16.89 5.00 13.22
N ASN A 465 16.11 4.74 12.16
CA ASN A 465 16.21 3.49 11.41
C ASN A 465 17.52 3.43 10.60
N LEU A 466 17.96 4.53 9.99
CA LEU A 466 19.28 4.59 9.33
C LEU A 466 20.43 4.34 10.32
N ARG A 467 20.35 4.90 11.53
CA ARG A 467 21.32 4.65 12.59
C ARG A 467 21.51 3.17 12.87
N LYS A 468 20.42 2.41 12.95
CA LYS A 468 20.46 0.95 13.20
C LYS A 468 21.14 0.17 12.08
N ARG A 469 21.23 0.76 10.88
CA ARG A 469 21.83 0.16 9.69
C ARG A 469 23.22 0.67 9.36
N LEU A 470 23.75 1.64 10.12
CA LEU A 470 25.09 2.15 9.90
C LEU A 470 26.10 1.43 10.80
N LYS A 471 27.23 1.01 10.26
CA LYS A 471 28.33 0.45 11.07
C LYS A 471 28.93 1.50 12.02
N LEU A 472 29.65 1.04 13.04
CA LEU A 472 30.27 1.90 14.06
C LEU A 472 31.21 2.97 13.48
N ASP A 473 31.98 2.61 12.46
CA ASP A 473 32.87 3.46 11.69
C ASP A 473 32.26 3.91 10.34
N GLY A 474 30.96 3.64 10.16
CA GLY A 474 30.22 3.99 8.96
C GLY A 474 29.96 5.48 8.84
N ILE A 475 29.62 5.90 7.62
CA ILE A 475 29.34 7.30 7.28
C ILE A 475 28.04 7.41 6.50
N LEU A 476 27.21 8.37 6.88
CA LEU A 476 26.01 8.77 6.14
C LEU A 476 26.28 10.11 5.47
N VAL A 477 25.98 10.22 4.19
CA VAL A 477 26.02 11.47 3.44
C VAL A 477 24.62 11.75 2.91
N ALA A 478 24.11 12.96 3.15
CA ALA A 478 22.80 13.36 2.68
C ALA A 478 22.86 14.67 1.88
N SER A 479 22.09 14.77 0.78
CA SER A 479 22.00 15.98 -0.07
C SER A 479 21.10 17.09 0.50
N THR A 480 20.88 17.07 1.81
CA THR A 480 20.19 18.11 2.56
C THR A 480 21.16 18.78 3.53
N ALA A 481 21.09 20.11 3.62
CA ALA A 481 21.78 20.88 4.65
C ALA A 481 20.82 21.71 5.51
N LEU A 482 19.51 21.48 5.45
CA LEU A 482 18.56 22.26 6.24
C LEU A 482 18.74 22.00 7.74
N HIS A 483 18.58 23.05 8.54
CA HIS A 483 18.72 22.98 10.00
C HIS A 483 17.77 21.94 10.62
N VAL A 484 16.56 21.75 10.06
CA VAL A 484 15.60 20.75 10.54
C VAL A 484 16.12 19.32 10.36
N SER A 485 16.75 19.01 9.23
CA SER A 485 17.35 17.70 8.96
C SER A 485 18.58 17.45 9.84
N GLN A 486 19.44 18.47 10.00
CA GLN A 486 20.57 18.44 10.93
C GLN A 486 20.11 18.18 12.38
N ALA A 487 19.01 18.81 12.79
CA ALA A 487 18.41 18.61 14.09
C ALA A 487 17.90 17.17 14.25
N GLY A 488 17.19 16.63 13.26
CA GLY A 488 16.71 15.24 13.23
C GLY A 488 17.86 14.23 13.34
N LEU A 489 18.90 14.38 12.53
CA LEU A 489 20.11 13.54 12.60
C LEU A 489 20.79 13.63 13.97
N THR A 490 20.95 14.83 14.53
CA THR A 490 21.56 14.97 15.86
C THR A 490 20.74 14.23 16.93
N LEU A 491 19.42 14.38 16.89
CA LEU A 491 18.49 13.72 17.81
C LEU A 491 18.44 12.20 17.62
N ALA A 492 18.67 11.73 16.40
CA ALA A 492 18.83 10.30 16.11
C ALA A 492 20.17 9.74 16.61
N GLY A 493 21.09 10.59 17.11
CA GLY A 493 22.37 10.18 17.68
C GLY A 493 23.56 10.31 16.74
N PHE A 494 23.48 11.17 15.72
CA PHE A 494 24.59 11.44 14.81
C PHE A 494 25.41 12.68 15.22
N ASP A 495 26.70 12.65 14.93
CA ASP A 495 27.54 13.83 14.81
C ASP A 495 27.44 14.34 13.37
N VAL A 496 26.96 15.57 13.18
CA VAL A 496 26.63 16.14 11.86
C VAL A 496 27.59 17.26 11.52
N GLN A 497 28.10 17.25 10.28
CA GLN A 497 28.95 18.29 9.71
C GLN A 497 28.34 18.75 8.38
N ILE A 498 28.31 20.06 8.15
CA ILE A 498 27.86 20.64 6.88
C ILE A 498 28.94 20.38 5.83
N ALA A 499 28.52 19.96 4.63
CA ALA A 499 29.41 19.57 3.53
C ALA A 499 29.04 20.28 2.21
N ASN A 500 28.55 21.52 2.30
CA ASN A 500 28.21 22.31 1.13
C ASN A 500 29.43 22.60 0.24
N ASP A 501 29.21 22.63 -1.07
CA ASP A 501 30.18 23.19 -2.02
C ASP A 501 30.00 24.71 -2.06
N GLU A 502 31.01 25.46 -1.66
CA GLU A 502 30.97 26.92 -1.62
C GLU A 502 30.79 27.56 -3.00
N ASN A 503 31.14 26.83 -4.07
CA ASN A 503 31.15 27.34 -5.43
C ASN A 503 29.95 26.87 -6.27
N SER A 504 28.98 26.18 -5.66
CA SER A 504 27.85 25.62 -6.39
C SER A 504 26.57 25.52 -5.55
N ASP A 505 25.50 25.03 -6.16
CA ASP A 505 24.25 24.75 -5.46
C ASP A 505 24.22 23.35 -4.82
N ILE A 506 25.34 22.62 -4.83
CA ILE A 506 25.49 21.34 -4.14
C ILE A 506 25.58 21.57 -2.63
N LYS A 507 24.59 21.06 -1.91
CA LYS A 507 24.48 21.17 -0.45
C LYS A 507 24.28 19.81 0.16
N GLY A 508 24.76 19.65 1.39
CA GLY A 508 24.58 18.40 2.09
C GLY A 508 25.22 18.38 3.46
N VAL A 509 25.09 17.22 4.11
CA VAL A 509 25.67 16.93 5.41
C VAL A 509 26.37 15.58 5.40
N VAL A 510 27.38 15.48 6.25
CA VAL A 510 28.02 14.24 6.66
C VAL A 510 27.60 13.92 8.08
N ALA A 511 27.20 12.69 8.32
CA ALA A 511 26.78 12.21 9.63
C ALA A 511 27.51 10.91 10.00
N THR A 512 28.08 10.87 11.20
CA THR A 512 28.68 9.66 11.80
C THR A 512 28.03 9.35 13.13
N LEU A 513 28.17 8.11 13.62
CA LEU A 513 27.55 7.73 14.89
C LEU A 513 28.21 8.48 16.04
N SER A 514 27.42 9.24 16.81
CA SER A 514 27.94 9.97 17.96
C SER A 514 28.36 9.03 19.08
N LYS A 515 29.52 9.31 19.68
CA LYS A 515 30.05 8.62 20.88
C LYS A 515 29.52 9.20 22.19
N VAL A 516 28.83 10.34 22.13
CA VAL A 516 28.38 11.09 23.31
C VAL A 516 26.86 11.24 23.27
N SER A 517 26.20 11.00 24.40
CA SER A 517 24.78 11.35 24.55
C SER A 517 24.66 12.87 24.60
N LYS A 518 24.18 13.48 23.52
CA LYS A 518 23.95 14.94 23.47
C LYS A 518 22.63 15.28 24.16
N SER A 519 22.62 16.35 24.94
CA SER A 519 21.39 16.82 25.58
C SER A 519 20.39 17.32 24.53
N LEU A 520 19.13 16.93 24.71
CA LEU A 520 17.99 17.39 23.92
C LEU A 520 17.70 18.88 24.23
N HIS A 521 18.53 19.79 23.73
CA HIS A 521 18.03 21.16 23.55
C HIS A 521 16.85 21.09 22.58
N VAL A 522 15.81 21.89 22.83
CA VAL A 522 14.52 21.85 22.13
C VAL A 522 14.74 22.03 20.63
N LYS A 523 14.81 20.90 19.91
CA LYS A 523 14.94 20.80 18.47
C LYS A 523 13.62 20.25 17.94
N GLU A 524 13.10 20.87 16.89
CA GLU A 524 11.82 20.51 16.25
C GLU A 524 12.06 19.81 14.90
N PRO A 525 12.46 18.52 14.90
CA PRO A 525 12.65 17.76 13.68
C PRO A 525 11.30 17.45 13.03
N TYR A 526 11.34 16.98 11.78
CA TYR A 526 10.21 16.25 11.21
C TYR A 526 9.96 14.97 11.99
N ARG A 527 8.68 14.61 12.14
CA ARG A 527 8.24 13.43 12.89
C ARG A 527 7.29 12.59 12.05
N ASP A 528 7.50 11.29 12.06
CA ASP A 528 6.58 10.29 11.53
C ASP A 528 6.60 9.09 12.49
N PRO A 529 5.90 9.19 13.63
CA PRO A 529 6.00 8.21 14.71
C PRO A 529 5.56 6.81 14.31
N TYR A 530 4.78 6.68 13.24
CA TYR A 530 4.24 5.41 12.76
C TYR A 530 4.90 4.92 11.47
N GLY A 531 5.77 5.73 10.84
CA GLY A 531 6.42 5.36 9.58
C GLY A 531 5.47 5.33 8.38
N VAL A 532 4.31 5.97 8.48
CA VAL A 532 3.27 5.91 7.43
C VAL A 532 2.67 7.26 7.11
N TRP A 533 3.03 8.36 7.76
CA TRP A 533 2.46 9.66 7.43
C TRP A 533 2.86 10.10 6.02
N SER A 534 1.95 10.76 5.30
CA SER A 534 2.31 11.44 4.04
C SER A 534 3.17 12.67 4.31
N ASP A 535 3.94 13.14 3.33
CA ASP A 535 4.74 14.37 3.46
C ASP A 535 3.90 15.56 3.95
N LYS A 536 2.67 15.70 3.42
CA LYS A 536 1.71 16.74 3.84
C LYS A 536 1.30 16.63 5.31
N MET A 537 1.13 15.42 5.83
CA MET A 537 0.79 15.20 7.24
C MET A 537 1.97 15.56 8.14
N ILE A 538 3.18 15.13 7.76
CA ILE A 538 4.42 15.44 8.50
C ILE A 538 4.63 16.95 8.58
N GLU A 539 4.49 17.65 7.45
CA GLU A 539 4.59 19.12 7.40
C GLU A 539 3.49 19.79 8.23
N SER A 540 2.24 19.35 8.08
CA SER A 540 1.12 19.94 8.83
C SER A 540 1.29 19.78 10.34
N GLU A 541 1.74 18.63 10.82
CA GLU A 541 1.98 18.40 12.24
C GLU A 541 3.13 19.25 12.77
N ARG A 542 4.22 19.36 12.01
CA ARG A 542 5.34 20.23 12.38
C ARG A 542 4.92 21.69 12.50
N GLN A 543 4.10 22.20 11.56
CA GLN A 543 3.61 23.57 11.61
C GLN A 543 2.73 23.84 12.85
N LYS A 544 1.92 22.87 13.28
CA LYS A 544 1.14 22.99 14.53
C LYS A 544 2.07 23.16 15.74
N VAL A 545 3.15 22.40 15.82
CA VAL A 545 4.12 22.51 16.93
C VAL A 545 4.82 23.87 16.95
N LEU A 546 5.24 24.37 15.78
CA LEU A 546 5.89 25.68 15.66
C LEU A 546 4.95 26.84 16.03
N THR A 547 3.68 26.77 15.59
CA THR A 547 2.68 27.82 15.89
C THR A 547 2.24 27.84 17.34
N CYS A 548 2.14 26.69 18.02
CA CYS A 548 1.86 26.62 19.45
C CYS A 548 2.96 27.28 20.29
N LYS A 549 4.23 27.14 19.89
CA LYS A 549 5.37 27.76 20.60
C LYS A 549 5.55 29.25 20.32
N GLY A 550 5.07 29.75 19.17
CA GLY A 550 5.06 31.19 18.89
C GLY A 550 4.03 31.97 19.72
N LYS A 551 3.15 31.27 20.46
CA LYS A 551 2.09 31.85 21.31
C LYS A 551 2.32 31.66 22.82
N SER A 552 3.38 30.94 23.20
CA SER A 552 3.84 30.71 24.57
C SER A 552 5.09 31.53 24.85
#